data_AF-A0A929M7P5-F1
#
_entry.id   AF-A0A929M7P5-F1
#
_cell.length_a   1.000
_cell.length_b   1.000
_cell.length_c   1.000
_cell.angle_alpha   90.00
_cell.angle_beta   90.00
_cell.angle_gamma   90.00
#
_symmetry.space_group_name_H-M   'P 1'
#
loop_
_entity.id
_entity.type
_entity.pdbx_description
1 polymer ?
#
loop_
_entity_poly.entity_id
_entity_poly.type
_entity_poly.pdbx_seq_one_letter_code
_entity_poly.pdbx_strand_id
1 'polypeptide(L)'
;MNKKIIIAALLGAAFSISSAQEVSAFDAGNMDSANPYGLTDDEKATLSNKRSVQNIEENMDNVSEQLQGLQSLIESMSARMNKLEQRMNDIETKVNGGISDSGVSLTSLKAYVDETRDIQDKNYKNITAALNKLGAIMDK
;
A
#
# COMPACT_ATOMS: atom_id res chain seq x y z
N MET A 1 -20.98 57.62 51.05
CA MET A 1 -20.27 56.67 50.16
C MET A 1 -19.69 55.55 51.02
N ASN A 2 -20.00 54.29 50.74
CA ASN A 2 -19.59 53.17 51.59
C ASN A 2 -18.06 52.97 51.50
N LYS A 3 -17.37 53.01 52.64
CA LYS A 3 -15.90 52.85 52.73
C LYS A 3 -15.39 51.60 52.02
N LYS A 4 -16.20 50.52 51.98
CA LYS A 4 -15.90 49.26 51.27
C LYS A 4 -15.81 49.42 49.75
N ILE A 5 -16.63 50.29 49.15
CA ILE A 5 -16.63 50.54 47.70
C ILE A 5 -15.37 51.33 47.30
N ILE A 6 -14.95 52.28 48.13
CA ILE A 6 -13.71 53.05 47.91
C ILE A 6 -12.49 52.14 47.99
N ILE A 7 -12.46 51.23 48.97
CA ILE A 7 -11.36 50.24 49.10
C ILE A 7 -11.35 49.27 47.92
N ALA A 8 -12.50 48.78 47.47
CA ALA A 8 -12.59 47.92 46.30
C ALA A 8 -12.12 48.63 45.02
N ALA A 9 -12.46 49.91 44.84
CA ALA A 9 -12.01 50.71 43.72
C ALA A 9 -10.49 50.96 43.75
N LEU A 10 -9.93 51.25 44.93
CA LEU A 10 -8.48 51.45 45.11
C LEU A 10 -7.68 50.16 44.89
N LEU A 11 -8.19 49.02 45.37
CA LEU A 11 -7.55 47.72 45.15
C LEU A 11 -7.64 47.29 43.68
N GLY A 12 -8.78 47.52 43.01
CA GLY A 12 -8.93 47.27 41.58
C GLY A 12 -7.99 48.13 40.73
N ALA A 13 -7.84 49.42 41.07
CA ALA A 13 -6.90 50.31 40.40
C ALA A 13 -5.43 49.88 40.62
N ALA A 14 -5.05 49.52 41.85
CA ALA A 14 -3.69 49.06 42.16
C ALA A 14 -3.31 47.76 41.43
N PHE A 15 -4.26 46.83 41.28
CA PHE A 15 -4.04 45.56 40.56
C PHE A 15 -3.88 45.76 39.04
N SER A 16 -4.54 46.78 38.48
CA SER A 16 -4.47 47.12 37.05
C SER A 16 -3.11 47.72 36.67
N ILE A 17 -2.45 48.45 37.58
CA ILE A 17 -1.15 49.09 37.33
C ILE A 17 -0.01 48.08 37.50
N SER A 18 -0.14 47.12 38.41
CA SER A 18 0.90 46.11 38.69
C SER A 18 0.93 44.94 37.70
N SER A 19 -0.06 44.82 36.81
CA SER A 19 -0.11 43.83 35.74
C SER A 19 0.29 44.36 34.36
N ALA A 20 0.53 45.68 34.25
CA ALA A 20 1.09 46.28 33.04
C ALA A 20 2.62 46.15 33.07
N GLN A 21 3.14 45.07 32.49
CA GLN A 21 4.57 44.87 32.28
C GLN A 21 5.15 46.10 31.54
N GLU A 22 6.04 46.82 32.20
CA GLU A 22 6.60 48.08 31.68
C GLU A 22 7.48 47.78 30.46
N VAL A 23 7.22 48.45 29.34
CA VAL A 23 8.02 48.31 28.12
C VAL A 23 9.36 49.00 28.35
N SER A 24 10.43 48.22 28.49
CA SER A 24 11.78 48.69 28.82
C SER A 24 12.41 49.50 27.67
N ALA A 25 12.65 50.80 27.86
CA ALA A 25 13.36 51.58 26.84
C ALA A 25 14.76 51.03 26.48
N PHE A 26 15.35 50.19 27.35
CA PHE A 26 16.66 49.57 27.15
C PHE A 26 16.62 48.29 26.31
N ASP A 27 15.45 47.68 26.14
CA ASP A 27 15.28 46.43 25.37
C ASP A 27 14.69 46.69 23.97
N ALA A 28 14.49 47.96 23.62
CA ALA A 28 14.12 48.38 22.27
C ALA A 28 15.23 48.00 21.28
N GLY A 29 14.86 47.51 20.09
CA GLY A 29 15.81 47.02 19.09
C GLY A 29 16.18 45.53 19.25
N ASN A 30 15.78 44.87 20.34
CA ASN A 30 16.12 43.48 20.59
C ASN A 30 15.23 42.51 19.76
N MET A 31 15.77 42.04 18.64
CA MET A 31 15.09 41.13 17.71
C MET A 31 14.86 39.70 18.24
N ASP A 32 15.61 39.28 19.26
CA ASP A 32 15.51 37.94 19.84
C ASP A 32 14.54 37.88 21.04
N SER A 33 13.97 39.02 21.45
CA SER A 33 12.92 39.06 22.46
C SER A 33 11.63 38.39 21.97
N ALA A 34 10.82 37.88 22.90
CA ALA A 34 9.53 37.25 22.57
C ALA A 34 8.56 38.23 21.89
N ASN A 35 8.65 39.52 22.23
CA ASN A 35 7.86 40.60 21.64
C ASN A 35 8.75 41.81 21.33
N PRO A 36 9.49 41.79 20.21
CA PRO A 36 10.38 42.88 19.82
C PRO A 36 9.63 44.19 19.56
N TYR A 37 10.16 45.30 20.05
CA TYR A 37 9.68 46.65 19.80
C TYR A 37 10.84 47.60 19.54
N GLY A 38 10.53 48.78 19.00
CA GLY A 38 11.54 49.77 18.64
C GLY A 38 12.46 49.33 17.50
N LEU A 39 12.08 48.30 16.73
CA LEU A 39 12.82 47.88 15.54
C LEU A 39 12.70 48.92 14.43
N THR A 40 13.81 49.13 13.72
CA THR A 40 13.85 49.83 12.44
C THR A 40 13.18 49.01 11.33
N ASP A 41 12.90 49.62 10.17
CA ASP A 41 12.27 48.93 9.04
C ASP A 41 13.14 47.77 8.53
N ASP A 42 14.46 47.94 8.49
CA ASP A 42 15.42 46.92 8.05
C ASP A 42 15.48 45.72 9.03
N GLU A 43 15.48 45.99 10.34
CA GLU A 43 15.42 44.95 11.37
C GLU A 43 14.09 44.18 11.31
N LYS A 44 12.98 44.90 11.08
CA LYS A 44 11.67 44.27 10.91
C LYS A 44 11.63 43.36 9.68
N ALA A 45 12.19 43.81 8.55
CA ALA A 45 12.32 43.00 7.34
C ALA A 45 13.21 41.77 7.60
N THR A 46 14.33 41.94 8.31
CA THR A 46 15.24 40.85 8.67
C THR A 46 14.56 39.83 9.58
N LEU A 47 13.78 40.27 10.58
CA LEU A 47 13.00 39.38 11.45
C LEU A 47 11.93 38.61 10.66
N SER A 48 11.25 39.29 9.73
CA SER A 48 10.29 38.64 8.84
C SER A 48 10.95 37.56 8.00
N ASN A 49 12.11 37.86 7.41
CA ASN A 49 12.87 36.91 6.62
C ASN A 49 13.34 35.72 7.47
N LYS A 50 13.84 35.96 8.70
CA LYS A 50 14.22 34.89 9.64
C LYS A 50 13.05 33.94 9.90
N ARG A 51 11.86 34.46 10.18
CA ARG A 51 10.64 33.66 10.38
C ARG A 51 10.21 32.91 9.12
N SER A 52 10.30 33.56 7.96
CA SER A 52 10.00 32.91 6.67
C SER A 52 10.96 31.76 6.38
N VAL A 53 12.25 31.93 6.65
CA VAL A 53 13.26 30.86 6.48
C VAL A 53 12.96 29.70 7.43
N GLN A 54 12.67 29.96 8.70
CA GLN A 54 12.29 28.91 9.66
C GLN A 54 11.06 28.12 9.20
N ASN A 55 10.02 28.82 8.72
CA ASN A 55 8.84 28.14 8.16
C ASN A 55 9.19 27.31 6.91
N ILE A 56 10.13 27.76 6.08
CA ILE A 56 10.58 26.99 4.91
C ILE A 56 11.32 25.73 5.36
N GLU A 57 12.20 25.84 6.36
CA GLU A 57 12.92 24.69 6.93
C GLU A 57 11.95 23.65 7.49
N GLU A 58 10.97 24.07 8.30
CA GLU A 58 9.92 23.19 8.83
C GLU A 58 9.10 22.52 7.71
N ASN A 59 8.76 23.26 6.65
CA ASN A 59 8.06 22.68 5.51
C ASN A 59 8.94 21.69 4.72
N MET A 60 10.23 21.96 4.58
CA MET A 60 11.17 21.03 3.95
C MET A 60 11.31 19.73 4.74
N ASP A 61 11.36 19.81 6.06
CA ASP A 61 11.40 18.63 6.93
C ASP A 61 10.14 17.77 6.77
N ASN A 62 8.97 18.40 6.75
CA ASN A 62 7.70 17.71 6.47
C ASN A 62 7.69 17.04 5.09
N VAL A 63 8.18 17.73 4.05
CA VAL A 63 8.29 17.16 2.70
C VAL A 63 9.26 15.98 2.67
N SER A 64 10.39 16.08 3.38
CA SER A 64 11.38 15.00 3.51
C SER A 64 10.77 13.75 4.16
N GLU A 65 9.99 13.93 5.23
CA GLU A 65 9.28 12.83 5.89
C GLU A 65 8.26 12.17 4.94
N GLN A 66 7.48 12.97 4.20
CA GLN A 66 6.54 12.46 3.21
C GLN A 66 7.25 11.66 2.10
N LEU A 67 8.40 12.14 1.61
CA LEU A 67 9.19 11.43 0.61
C LEU A 67 9.71 10.09 1.13
N GLN A 68 10.17 10.02 2.39
CA GLN A 68 10.57 8.76 3.01
C GLN A 68 9.38 7.79 3.15
N GLY A 69 8.20 8.30 3.53
CA GLY A 69 6.96 7.52 3.56
C GLY A 69 6.59 6.96 2.18
N LEU A 70 6.67 7.77 1.13
CA LEU A 70 6.44 7.34 -0.25
C LEU A 70 7.45 6.28 -0.71
N GLN A 71 8.73 6.42 -0.35
CA GLN A 71 9.75 5.43 -0.66
C GLN A 71 9.42 4.06 -0.02
N SER A 72 8.99 4.04 1.25
CA SER A 72 8.55 2.82 1.93
C SER A 72 7.34 2.17 1.23
N LEU A 73 6.38 2.97 0.76
CA LEU A 73 5.24 2.47 -0.01
C LEU A 73 5.68 1.86 -1.35
N ILE A 74 6.64 2.48 -2.05
CA ILE A 74 7.20 1.96 -3.31
C ILE A 74 7.93 0.63 -3.09
N GLU A 75 8.73 0.52 -2.03
CA GLU A 75 9.41 -0.72 -1.66
C GLU A 75 8.41 -1.83 -1.34
N SER A 76 7.36 -1.52 -0.57
CA SER A 76 6.27 -2.46 -0.27
C SER A 76 5.53 -2.91 -1.53
N MET A 77 5.23 -1.98 -2.44
CA MET A 77 4.57 -2.28 -3.71
C MET A 77 5.45 -3.17 -4.59
N SER A 78 6.75 -2.91 -4.64
CA SER A 78 7.73 -3.72 -5.38
C SER A 78 7.79 -5.14 -4.83
N ALA A 79 7.81 -5.31 -3.51
CA ALA A 79 7.76 -6.63 -2.88
C ALA A 79 6.46 -7.39 -3.21
N ARG A 80 5.32 -6.69 -3.26
CA ARG A 80 4.03 -7.27 -3.67
C ARG A 80 4.04 -7.69 -5.14
N MET A 81 4.61 -6.89 -6.04
CA MET A 81 4.73 -7.24 -7.46
C MET A 81 5.61 -8.48 -7.65
N ASN A 82 6.77 -8.55 -7.01
CA ASN A 82 7.63 -9.74 -7.06
C ASN A 82 6.88 -11.01 -6.60
N LYS A 83 6.07 -10.91 -5.54
CA LYS A 83 5.24 -12.04 -5.08
C LYS A 83 4.15 -12.42 -6.08
N LEU A 84 3.56 -11.46 -6.78
CA LEU A 84 2.58 -11.72 -7.84
C LEU A 84 3.22 -12.40 -9.04
N GLU A 85 4.41 -11.97 -9.47
CA GLU A 85 5.18 -12.60 -10.53
C GLU A 85 5.52 -14.06 -10.20
N GLN A 86 5.99 -14.33 -8.98
CA GLN A 86 6.25 -15.71 -8.53
C GLN A 86 4.99 -16.58 -8.57
N ARG A 87 3.84 -16.05 -8.13
CA ARG A 87 2.56 -16.78 -8.20
C ARG A 87 2.12 -17.01 -9.63
N MET A 88 2.36 -16.05 -10.53
CA MET A 88 2.05 -16.19 -11.95
C MET A 88 2.89 -17.29 -12.59
N ASN A 89 4.20 -17.32 -12.31
CA ASN A 89 5.11 -18.36 -12.79
C ASN A 89 4.72 -19.76 -12.26
N ASP A 90 4.30 -19.87 -10.99
CA ASP A 90 3.78 -21.12 -10.42
C ASP A 90 2.50 -21.58 -11.13
N ILE A 91 1.58 -20.65 -11.42
CA ILE A 91 0.36 -20.94 -12.18
C ILE A 91 0.71 -21.39 -13.60
N GLU A 92 1.59 -20.67 -14.30
CA GLU A 92 2.01 -21.02 -15.67
C GLU A 92 2.64 -22.42 -15.71
N THR A 93 3.52 -22.72 -14.75
CA THR A 93 4.16 -24.04 -14.63
C THR A 93 3.12 -25.13 -14.38
N LYS A 94 2.17 -24.92 -13.46
CA LYS A 94 1.11 -25.88 -13.14
C LYS A 94 0.16 -26.10 -14.31
N VAL A 95 -0.22 -25.04 -15.02
CA VAL A 95 -1.10 -25.11 -16.19
C VAL A 95 -0.40 -25.84 -17.33
N ASN A 96 0.84 -25.48 -17.68
CA ASN A 96 1.57 -26.16 -18.75
C ASN A 96 1.90 -27.62 -18.42
N GLY A 97 2.28 -27.90 -17.17
CA GLY A 97 2.50 -29.26 -16.69
C GLY A 97 1.22 -30.11 -16.74
N GLY A 98 0.11 -29.58 -16.23
CA GLY A 98 -1.18 -30.28 -16.24
C GLY A 98 -1.77 -30.50 -17.65
N ILE A 99 -1.61 -29.53 -18.55
CA ILE A 99 -2.02 -29.67 -19.95
C ILE A 99 -1.19 -30.75 -20.65
N SER A 100 0.13 -30.78 -20.41
CA SER A 100 1.02 -31.77 -21.02
C SER A 100 0.67 -33.19 -20.54
N ASP A 101 0.47 -33.38 -19.23
CA ASP A 101 0.10 -34.66 -18.64
C ASP A 101 -1.29 -35.16 -19.13
N SER A 102 -2.26 -34.25 -19.18
CA SER A 102 -3.61 -34.56 -19.68
C SER A 102 -3.59 -34.94 -21.17
N GLY A 103 -2.75 -34.28 -21.98
CA GLY A 103 -2.59 -34.59 -23.41
C GLY A 103 -1.97 -35.97 -23.65
N VAL A 104 -0.97 -36.35 -22.85
CA VAL A 104 -0.35 -37.68 -22.90
C VAL A 104 -1.36 -38.76 -22.48
N SER A 105 -2.09 -38.51 -21.39
CA SER A 105 -3.13 -39.42 -20.89
C SER A 105 -4.25 -39.63 -21.91
N LEU A 106 -4.72 -38.56 -22.56
CA LEU A 106 -5.74 -38.64 -23.60
C LEU A 106 -5.26 -39.42 -24.82
N THR A 107 -4.01 -39.20 -25.25
CA THR A 107 -3.43 -39.93 -26.40
C THR A 107 -3.31 -41.42 -26.11
N SER A 108 -2.84 -41.76 -24.91
CA SER A 108 -2.71 -43.14 -24.45
C SER A 108 -4.07 -43.84 -24.34
N LEU A 109 -5.06 -43.14 -23.78
CA LEU A 109 -6.44 -43.64 -23.68
C LEU A 109 -7.04 -43.86 -25.08
N LYS A 110 -6.82 -42.94 -26.02
CA LYS A 110 -7.29 -43.08 -27.40
C LYS A 110 -6.68 -44.33 -28.07
N ALA A 111 -5.36 -44.53 -27.93
CA ALA A 111 -4.68 -45.70 -28.46
C ALA A 111 -5.26 -47.01 -27.87
N TYR A 112 -5.46 -47.05 -26.56
CA TYR A 112 -6.06 -48.20 -25.87
C TYR A 112 -7.50 -48.50 -26.33
N VAL A 113 -8.31 -47.45 -26.53
CA VAL A 113 -9.68 -47.58 -27.05
C VAL A 113 -9.68 -48.11 -28.48
N ASP A 114 -8.81 -47.58 -29.35
CA ASP A 114 -8.71 -48.02 -30.75
C ASP A 114 -8.26 -49.49 -30.84
N GLU A 115 -7.27 -49.90 -30.02
CA GLU A 115 -6.85 -51.31 -29.92
C GLU A 115 -7.99 -52.22 -29.44
N THR A 116 -8.72 -51.79 -28.41
CA THR A 116 -9.85 -52.55 -27.88
C THR A 116 -10.96 -52.72 -28.93
N ARG A 117 -11.22 -51.71 -29.76
CA ARG A 117 -12.19 -51.80 -30.87
C ARG A 117 -11.75 -52.80 -31.92
N ASP A 118 -10.47 -52.81 -32.31
CA ASP A 118 -9.94 -53.79 -33.27
C ASP A 118 -10.01 -55.23 -32.73
N ILE A 119 -9.69 -55.43 -31.44
CA ILE A 119 -9.82 -56.73 -30.78
C ILE A 119 -11.29 -57.18 -30.77
N GLN A 120 -12.23 -56.27 -30.46
CA GLN A 120 -13.65 -56.60 -30.49
C GLN A 120 -14.10 -57.00 -31.90
N ASP A 121 -13.74 -56.24 -32.93
CA ASP A 121 -14.09 -56.55 -34.32
C ASP A 121 -13.54 -57.92 -34.76
N LYS A 122 -12.29 -58.24 -34.38
CA LYS A 122 -11.69 -59.56 -34.62
C LYS A 122 -12.42 -60.66 -33.87
N ASN A 123 -12.76 -60.44 -32.60
CA ASN A 123 -13.48 -61.40 -31.78
C ASN A 123 -14.89 -61.66 -32.35
N TYR A 124 -15.63 -60.62 -32.74
CA TYR A 124 -16.93 -60.77 -33.39
C TYR A 124 -16.83 -61.64 -34.65
N LYS A 125 -15.89 -61.34 -35.56
CA LYS A 125 -15.67 -62.14 -36.77
C LYS A 125 -15.34 -63.60 -36.45
N ASN A 126 -14.45 -63.84 -35.50
CA ASN A 126 -14.04 -65.19 -35.10
C ASN A 126 -15.19 -65.99 -34.46
N ILE A 127 -15.99 -65.34 -33.59
CA ILE A 127 -17.17 -65.95 -32.97
C ILE A 127 -18.20 -66.30 -34.04
N THR A 128 -18.54 -65.37 -34.94
CA THR A 128 -19.47 -65.66 -36.04
C THR A 128 -18.98 -66.81 -36.92
N ALA A 129 -17.69 -66.84 -37.26
CA ALA A 129 -17.12 -67.94 -38.03
C ALA A 129 -17.19 -69.29 -37.30
N ALA A 130 -16.93 -69.32 -35.98
CA ALA A 130 -17.04 -70.53 -35.17
C ALA A 130 -18.49 -71.01 -35.06
N LEU A 131 -19.44 -70.10 -34.83
CA LEU A 131 -20.87 -70.40 -34.77
C LEU A 131 -21.38 -70.97 -36.10
N ASN A 132 -20.98 -70.38 -37.24
CA ASN A 132 -21.34 -70.90 -38.56
C ASN A 132 -20.80 -72.31 -38.80
N LYS A 133 -19.56 -72.60 -38.36
CA LYS A 133 -18.99 -73.95 -38.45
C LYS A 133 -19.74 -74.96 -37.58
N LEU A 134 -20.11 -74.59 -36.36
CA LEU A 134 -20.90 -75.45 -35.47
C LEU A 134 -22.29 -75.74 -36.05
N GLY A 135 -22.96 -74.74 -36.60
CA GLY A 135 -24.25 -74.92 -37.28
C GLY A 135 -24.14 -75.91 -38.45
N ALA A 136 -23.12 -75.77 -39.29
CA ALA A 136 -22.89 -76.67 -40.43
C ALA A 136 -22.58 -78.13 -40.02
N ILE A 137 -22.05 -78.36 -38.81
CA ILE A 137 -21.84 -79.72 -38.27
C ILE A 137 -23.15 -80.29 -37.72
N MET A 138 -24.01 -79.45 -37.14
CA MET A 138 -25.27 -79.86 -36.52
C MET A 138 -26.37 -80.18 -37.56
N ASP A 139 -26.30 -79.59 -38.76
CA ASP A 139 -27.21 -79.84 -39.88
C ASP A 139 -26.89 -81.13 -40.68
N LYS A 140 -25.88 -81.91 -40.28
CA LYS A 140 -25.53 -83.23 -40.85
C LYS A 140 -25.97 -84.37 -39.96
#